data_AF-A0A4Q3RNM0-F1
#
_entry.id   AF-A0A4Q3RNM0-F1
#
_cell.length_a   1.000
_cell.length_b   1.000
_cell.length_c   1.000
_cell.angle_alpha   90.00
_cell.angle_beta   90.00
_cell.angle_gamma   90.00
#
_symmetry.space_group_name_H-M   'P 1'
#
loop_
_entity.id
_entity.type
_entity.pdbx_description
1 polymer ?
#
loop_
_entity_poly.entity_id
_entity_poly.type
_entity_poly.pdbx_seq_one_letter_code
_entity_poly.pdbx_strand_id
1 'polypeptide(L)'
;MSFSPANTISTLVDLLLSMHKEVAIKQKVKELEEELVQAGLWNQHEPRWVHQFQEATCGQQKNFFEWLQFVYLPNLVSGNTTHSYASKQVYIAPQAVYFLGEDADRTNLLRLLVELDALLD
;
A
#
# COMPACT_ATOMS: atom_id res chain seq x y z
N MET A 1 31.98 10.09 26.96
CA MET A 1 30.87 9.50 26.18
C MET A 1 31.47 8.43 25.28
N SER A 2 31.35 7.17 25.66
CA SER A 2 31.92 6.05 24.90
C SER A 2 30.90 5.62 23.84
N PHE A 3 31.21 5.87 22.56
CA PHE A 3 30.44 5.30 21.46
C PHE A 3 30.75 3.81 21.38
N SER A 4 29.77 2.97 21.70
CA SER A 4 29.90 1.52 21.58
C SER A 4 29.77 1.12 20.12
N PRO A 5 30.76 0.45 19.50
CA PRO A 5 30.69 0.01 18.11
C PRO A 5 29.51 -0.95 17.84
N ALA A 6 28.99 -1.62 18.87
CA ALA A 6 27.78 -2.44 18.77
C ALA A 6 26.52 -1.62 18.41
N ASN A 7 26.40 -0.37 18.88
CA ASN A 7 25.25 0.49 18.57
C ASN A 7 25.30 1.01 17.13
N THR A 8 26.50 1.24 16.60
CA THR A 8 26.69 1.70 15.21
C THR A 8 26.41 0.59 14.20
N ILE A 9 26.79 -0.64 14.50
CA ILE A 9 26.48 -1.79 13.62
C ILE A 9 24.97 -2.05 13.61
N SER A 10 24.30 -2.00 14.77
CA SER A 10 22.84 -2.17 14.85
C SER A 10 22.10 -1.14 14.01
N THR A 11 22.46 0.15 14.16
CA THR A 11 21.80 1.23 13.41
C THR A 11 22.01 1.13 11.89
N LEU A 12 23.18 0.67 11.44
CA LEU A 12 23.42 0.45 10.01
C LEU A 12 22.62 -0.74 9.47
N VAL A 13 22.47 -1.80 10.25
CA VAL A 13 21.64 -2.96 9.89
C VAL A 13 20.16 -2.55 9.81
N ASP A 14 19.66 -1.79 10.79
CA ASP A 14 18.29 -1.29 10.79
C ASP A 14 18.02 -0.36 9.60
N LEU A 15 18.98 0.52 9.26
CA LEU A 15 18.87 1.42 8.10
C LEU A 15 18.87 0.65 6.78
N LEU A 16 19.74 -0.36 6.64
CA LEU A 16 19.75 -1.23 5.47
C LEU A 16 18.44 -2.01 5.35
N LEU A 17 17.92 -2.58 6.43
CA LEU A 17 16.64 -3.29 6.44
C LEU A 17 15.49 -2.38 6.02
N SER A 18 15.46 -1.14 6.53
CA SER A 18 14.46 -0.13 6.14
C SER A 18 14.52 0.18 4.64
N MET A 19 15.72 0.39 4.09
CA MET A 19 15.90 0.68 2.67
C MET A 19 15.46 -0.49 1.77
N HIS A 20 15.75 -1.73 2.15
CA HIS A 20 15.31 -2.91 1.38
C HIS A 20 13.79 -3.05 1.40
N LYS A 21 13.14 -2.79 2.55
CA LYS A 21 11.69 -2.81 2.69
C LYS A 21 11.02 -1.75 1.81
N GLU A 22 11.54 -0.51 1.78
CA GLU A 22 11.04 0.53 0.88
C GLU A 22 11.14 0.17 -0.60
N VAL A 23 12.26 -0.43 -1.03
CA VAL A 23 12.43 -0.89 -2.41
C VAL A 23 11.43 -1.99 -2.75
N ALA A 24 11.24 -2.96 -1.85
CA ALA A 24 10.27 -4.03 -2.03
C ALA A 24 8.83 -3.51 -2.14
N ILE A 25 8.44 -2.54 -1.30
CA ILE A 25 7.12 -1.89 -1.35
C ILE A 25 6.93 -1.21 -2.71
N LYS A 26 7.89 -0.41 -3.17
CA LYS A 26 7.79 0.29 -4.47
C LYS A 26 7.67 -0.69 -5.64
N GLN A 27 8.40 -1.79 -5.59
CA GLN A 27 8.31 -2.84 -6.61
C GLN A 27 6.94 -3.51 -6.57
N LYS A 28 6.44 -3.84 -5.38
CA LYS A 28 5.12 -4.45 -5.21
C LYS A 28 3.98 -3.54 -5.69
N VAL A 29 4.09 -2.24 -5.43
CA VAL A 29 3.13 -1.24 -5.93
C VAL A 29 3.09 -1.26 -7.46
N LYS A 30 4.24 -1.30 -8.14
CA LYS A 30 4.27 -1.39 -9.62
C LYS A 30 3.61 -2.65 -10.16
N GLU A 31 3.90 -3.81 -9.57
CA GLU A 31 3.25 -5.07 -9.95
C GLU A 31 1.73 -4.99 -9.80
N LEU A 32 1.27 -4.29 -8.76
CA LEU A 32 -0.15 -4.07 -8.51
C LEU A 32 -0.78 -3.09 -9.50
N GLU A 33 -0.09 -2.02 -9.89
CA GLU A 33 -0.52 -1.12 -10.96
C GLU A 33 -0.68 -1.88 -12.29
N GLU A 34 0.31 -2.70 -12.66
CA GLU A 34 0.26 -3.53 -13.87
C GLU A 34 -0.92 -4.50 -13.86
N GLU A 35 -1.16 -5.18 -12.73
CA GLU A 35 -2.29 -6.10 -12.57
C GLU A 35 -3.63 -5.36 -12.68
N LEU A 36 -3.78 -4.20 -12.04
CA LEU A 36 -4.99 -3.38 -12.15
C LEU A 36 -5.26 -2.95 -13.59
N VAL A 37 -4.21 -2.61 -14.36
CA VAL A 37 -4.32 -2.28 -15.78
C VAL A 37 -4.77 -3.50 -16.58
N GLN A 38 -4.17 -4.67 -16.38
CA GLN A 38 -4.53 -5.90 -17.08
C GLN A 38 -5.96 -6.36 -16.78
N ALA A 39 -6.39 -6.21 -15.52
CA ALA A 39 -7.75 -6.53 -15.09
C ALA A 39 -8.81 -5.50 -15.54
N GLY A 40 -8.41 -4.40 -16.21
CA GLY A 40 -9.33 -3.32 -16.61
C GLY A 40 -9.91 -2.53 -15.44
N LEU A 41 -9.27 -2.60 -14.26
CA LEU A 41 -9.67 -1.92 -13.03
C LEU A 41 -8.93 -0.59 -12.82
N TRP A 42 -7.92 -0.33 -13.65
CA TRP A 42 -7.16 0.91 -13.64
C TRP A 42 -7.94 2.06 -14.28
N ASN A 43 -8.16 3.11 -13.50
CA ASN A 43 -8.83 4.31 -13.98
C ASN A 43 -7.81 5.29 -14.57
N GLN A 44 -8.04 5.81 -15.77
CA GLN A 44 -7.13 6.78 -16.38
C GLN A 44 -7.27 8.20 -15.81
N HIS A 45 -8.40 8.49 -15.17
CA HIS A 45 -8.71 9.82 -14.68
C HIS A 45 -8.95 9.80 -13.18
N GLU A 46 -8.28 10.72 -12.49
CA GLU A 46 -8.49 10.97 -11.07
C GLU A 46 -9.93 11.45 -10.84
N PRO A 47 -10.72 10.77 -9.99
CA PRO A 47 -12.05 11.23 -9.63
C PRO A 47 -12.00 12.53 -8.83
N ARG A 48 -12.97 13.42 -9.05
CA ARG A 48 -13.08 14.70 -8.34
C ARG A 48 -13.13 14.57 -6.80
N TRP A 49 -13.62 13.44 -6.31
CA TRP A 49 -13.74 13.19 -4.87
C TRP A 49 -12.37 13.01 -4.20
N VAL A 50 -11.32 12.63 -4.95
CA VAL A 50 -9.97 12.43 -4.39
C VAL A 50 -9.43 13.72 -3.77
N HIS A 51 -9.64 14.87 -4.43
CA HIS A 51 -9.29 16.19 -3.89
C HIS A 51 -10.17 16.65 -2.72
N GLN A 52 -11.32 16.01 -2.51
CA GLN A 52 -12.27 16.30 -1.42
C GLN A 52 -12.22 15.24 -0.32
N PHE A 53 -11.28 14.29 -0.43
CA PHE A 53 -11.25 13.11 0.42
C PHE A 53 -11.04 13.51 1.88
N GLN A 54 -11.94 13.02 2.75
CA GLN A 54 -11.84 13.13 4.20
C GLN A 54 -11.72 11.73 4.81
N GLU A 55 -10.65 11.48 5.57
CA GLU A 55 -10.31 10.18 6.18
C GLU A 55 -11.48 9.50 6.92
N ALA A 56 -12.43 10.29 7.47
CA ALA A 56 -13.60 9.80 8.19
C ALA A 56 -14.61 9.00 7.35
N THR A 57 -14.47 8.97 6.01
CA THR A 57 -15.45 8.36 5.09
C THR A 57 -14.97 7.06 4.42
N CYS A 58 -13.78 6.57 4.77
CA CYS A 58 -13.16 5.39 4.15
C CYS A 58 -14.07 4.13 4.18
N GLY A 59 -14.89 3.96 5.22
CA GLY A 59 -15.80 2.81 5.37
C GLY A 59 -17.06 2.80 4.49
N GLN A 60 -17.30 3.82 3.67
CA GLN A 60 -18.48 3.94 2.81
C GLN A 60 -18.15 3.95 1.31
N GLN A 61 -16.90 3.70 0.94
CA GLN A 61 -16.45 3.92 -0.42
C GLN A 61 -17.01 2.89 -1.39
N LYS A 62 -17.91 3.36 -2.25
CA LYS A 62 -18.42 2.61 -3.41
C LYS A 62 -17.34 2.24 -4.43
N ASN A 63 -16.15 2.85 -4.36
CA ASN A 63 -15.11 2.76 -5.37
C ASN A 63 -13.74 2.40 -4.77
N PHE A 64 -13.61 1.17 -4.25
CA PHE A 64 -12.37 0.66 -3.65
C PHE A 64 -11.14 0.83 -4.55
N PHE A 65 -11.24 0.50 -5.84
CA PHE A 65 -10.10 0.59 -6.77
C PHE A 65 -9.65 2.03 -7.02
N GLU A 66 -10.57 3.00 -7.06
CA GLU A 66 -10.22 4.40 -7.20
C GLU A 66 -9.47 4.90 -5.96
N TRP A 67 -9.90 4.50 -4.77
CA TRP A 67 -9.19 4.83 -3.54
C TRP A 67 -7.82 4.14 -3.45
N LEU A 68 -7.76 2.85 -3.79
CA LEU A 68 -6.51 2.11 -3.86
C LEU A 68 -5.50 2.84 -4.77
N GLN A 69 -5.95 3.18 -5.98
CA GLN A 69 -5.12 3.79 -7.01
C GLN A 69 -4.68 5.22 -6.68
N PHE A 70 -5.61 6.11 -6.30
CA PHE A 70 -5.32 7.55 -6.22
C PHE A 70 -5.01 8.03 -4.81
N VAL A 71 -5.30 7.23 -3.78
CA VAL A 71 -5.07 7.62 -2.38
C VAL A 71 -4.08 6.68 -1.72
N TYR A 72 -4.33 5.38 -1.72
CA TYR A 72 -3.53 4.45 -0.92
C TYR A 72 -2.11 4.26 -1.49
N LEU A 73 -1.97 3.83 -2.74
CA LEU A 73 -0.66 3.53 -3.35
C LEU A 73 0.27 4.76 -3.42
N PRO A 74 -0.17 5.95 -3.83
CA PRO A 74 0.71 7.12 -3.90
C PRO A 74 1.21 7.58 -2.53
N ASN A 75 0.36 7.48 -1.49
CA ASN A 75 0.75 7.81 -0.12
C ASN A 75 1.73 6.77 0.46
N LEU A 76 1.57 5.49 0.09
CA LEU A 76 2.47 4.41 0.47
C LEU A 76 3.87 4.61 -0.11
N VAL A 77 3.97 4.93 -1.41
CA VAL A 77 5.25 5.14 -2.11
C VAL A 77 5.98 6.41 -1.66
N SER A 78 5.23 7.45 -1.32
CA SER A 78 5.79 8.75 -0.89
C SER A 78 6.36 8.72 0.53
N GLY A 79 6.22 7.61 1.25
CA GLY A 79 6.65 7.50 2.66
C GLY A 79 5.89 8.47 3.58
N ASN A 80 4.78 9.03 3.10
CA ASN A 80 4.02 10.04 3.82
C ASN A 80 3.03 9.35 4.75
N THR A 81 3.58 8.63 5.74
CA THR A 81 2.80 7.94 6.79
C THR A 81 2.12 8.92 7.75
N THR A 82 2.37 10.22 7.59
CA THR A 82 1.71 11.32 8.31
C THR A 82 0.18 11.29 8.15
N HIS A 83 -0.32 10.70 7.05
CA HIS A 83 -1.70 10.25 6.94
C HIS A 83 -1.74 8.75 7.28
N SER A 84 -2.30 8.46 8.44
CA SER A 84 -2.08 7.28 9.27
C SER A 84 -2.74 6.00 8.72
N TYR A 85 -2.35 5.56 7.53
CA TYR A 85 -2.77 4.25 6.99
C TYR A 85 -1.80 3.14 7.40
N ALA A 86 -0.51 3.43 7.32
CA ALA A 86 0.54 2.53 7.82
C ALA A 86 0.54 2.46 9.36
N SER A 87 0.32 3.58 10.06
CA SER A 87 0.31 3.63 11.53
C SER A 87 -0.98 3.10 12.19
N LYS A 88 -2.03 2.78 11.41
CA LYS A 88 -3.23 2.10 11.89
C LYS A 88 -3.31 0.61 11.51
N GLN A 89 -2.26 0.03 10.91
CA GLN A 89 -2.30 -1.33 10.35
C GLN A 89 -3.58 -1.55 9.53
N VAL A 90 -3.84 -0.66 8.58
CA VAL A 90 -4.96 -0.84 7.66
C VAL A 90 -4.56 -1.93 6.67
N TYR A 91 -4.86 -3.18 7.01
CA TYR A 91 -4.69 -4.31 6.10
C TYR A 91 -5.65 -4.14 4.92
N ILE A 92 -5.09 -4.09 3.71
CA ILE A 92 -5.83 -3.84 2.48
C ILE A 92 -6.48 -5.10 1.92
N ALA A 93 -5.84 -6.26 2.09
CA ALA A 93 -6.31 -7.53 1.55
C ALA A 93 -7.68 -7.94 2.10
N PRO A 94 -7.98 -7.83 3.41
CA PRO A 94 -9.32 -8.14 3.94
C PRO A 94 -10.41 -7.24 3.33
N GLN A 95 -10.11 -5.98 3.04
CA GLN A 95 -11.05 -5.07 2.38
C GLN A 95 -11.24 -5.47 0.93
N ALA A 96 -10.16 -5.82 0.24
CA ALA A 96 -10.20 -6.26 -1.15
C ALA A 96 -11.06 -7.51 -1.34
N VAL A 97 -11.05 -8.47 -0.42
CA VAL A 97 -11.93 -9.66 -0.46
C VAL A 97 -13.41 -9.24 -0.52
N TYR A 98 -13.81 -8.23 0.26
CA TYR A 98 -15.19 -7.74 0.26
C TYR A 98 -15.60 -7.13 -1.09
N PHE A 99 -14.68 -6.45 -1.79
CA PHE A 99 -14.96 -5.78 -3.06
C PHE A 99 -14.73 -6.65 -4.31
N LEU A 100 -13.81 -7.62 -4.24
CA LEU A 100 -13.45 -8.50 -5.35
C LEU A 100 -14.41 -9.68 -5.51
N GLY A 101 -15.07 -10.10 -4.43
CA GLY A 101 -15.94 -11.29 -4.45
C GLY A 101 -15.16 -12.58 -4.76
N GLU A 102 -15.86 -13.61 -5.24
CA GLU A 102 -15.28 -14.93 -5.58
C GLU A 102 -14.71 -15.01 -7.01
N ASP A 103 -14.43 -13.87 -7.65
CA ASP A 103 -14.05 -13.82 -9.06
C ASP A 103 -12.62 -14.37 -9.27
N ALA A 104 -12.52 -15.56 -9.88
CA ALA A 104 -11.25 -16.29 -10.03
C ALA A 104 -10.20 -15.51 -10.83
N ASP A 105 -10.65 -14.66 -11.77
CA ASP A 105 -9.80 -13.79 -12.60
C ASP A 105 -9.07 -12.72 -11.77
N ARG A 106 -9.40 -12.57 -10.49
CA ARG A 106 -8.83 -11.55 -9.59
C ARG A 106 -7.98 -12.14 -8.46
N THR A 107 -7.70 -13.44 -8.52
CA THR A 107 -6.88 -14.17 -7.55
C THR A 107 -5.46 -13.56 -7.47
N ASN A 108 -4.90 -13.14 -8.60
CA ASN A 108 -3.56 -12.55 -8.62
C ASN A 108 -3.52 -11.17 -7.96
N LEU A 109 -4.52 -10.32 -8.20
CA LEU A 109 -4.65 -9.03 -7.54
C LEU A 109 -4.75 -9.18 -6.01
N LEU A 110 -5.57 -10.14 -5.54
CA LEU A 110 -5.68 -10.41 -4.10
C LEU A 110 -4.35 -10.89 -3.51
N ARG A 111 -3.63 -11.77 -4.22
CA ARG A 111 -2.30 -12.21 -3.81
C ARG A 111 -1.34 -11.04 -3.66
N LEU A 112 -1.29 -10.14 -4.64
CA LEU A 112 -0.41 -8.96 -4.58
C LEU A 112 -0.75 -8.05 -3.40
N LEU A 113 -2.03 -7.90 -3.07
CA LEU A 113 -2.48 -7.13 -1.90
C LEU A 113 -2.08 -7.79 -0.57
N VAL A 114 -2.17 -9.12 -0.46
CA VAL A 114 -1.69 -9.86 0.72
C VAL A 114 -0.18 -9.73 0.88
N GLU A 115 0.57 -9.85 -0.22
CA GLU A 115 2.02 -9.68 -0.20
C GLU A 115 2.40 -8.25 0.19
N LEU A 116 1.63 -7.24 -0.26
CA LEU A 116 1.83 -5.85 0.15
C LEU A 116 1.58 -5.66 1.65
N ASP A 117 0.49 -6.22 2.19
CA ASP A 117 0.20 -6.20 3.63
C ASP A 117 1.34 -6.83 4.45
N ALA A 118 1.87 -7.98 4.00
CA ALA A 118 2.99 -8.66 4.67
C ALA A 118 4.29 -7.85 4.63
N LEU A 119 4.51 -7.02 3.60
CA LEU A 119 5.64 -6.10 3.56
C LEU A 119 5.48 -4.94 4.53
N LEU A 120 4.25 -4.59 4.93
CA LEU A 120 3.95 -3.47 5.82
C LEU A 120 3.93 -3.86 7.30
N ASP A 121 3.71 -5.13 7.62
CA ASP A 121 3.78 -5.70 8.98
C ASP A 121 5.17 -5.61 9.64
#